data_AF-A0A950LP72-F1
#
_entry.id   AF-A0A950LP72-F1
#
_cell.length_a   1.000
_cell.length_b   1.000
_cell.length_c   1.000
_cell.angle_alpha   90.00
_cell.angle_beta   90.00
_cell.angle_gamma   90.00
#
_symmetry.space_group_name_H-M   'P 1'
#
loop_
_entity.id
_entity.type
_entity.pdbx_description
1 polymer ?
#
loop_
_entity_poly.entity_id
_entity_poly.type
_entity_poly.pdbx_seq_one_letter_code
_entity_poly.pdbx_strand_id
1 'polypeptide(L)'
;MRLVDLDLARYGAFTDQALRFREDARLHVLYGRNEAGKSTALSAITDLLFGFEHRTAFDFLHPASDLRIGARILGRDGKTLAFRRRKGRRDTLLDANDKPLPDDALAIFLQGLTRDVFVRAFGLSTRTLREGAHEMLRAEGEIGATLFAAASGLRQPGELRLALNAEADAIFAPRASKERRFYQALERFEFARRAMRDSELRVGDWKQLNAGIEALREELGETERKRAHMIAEQARLQRQKRLAPLLHLHDEAAKRLDESGAVPALPYGFAERLRGALESEAGAVQKHRECAQAVTELTSERDGLPIDELLVARAGDIATLFGESGRYAKAKEDLPAVDREAEAMRMALETLARRLGLREAGKIRSHQPSDAELAAVRALCREGRAIEAEVARLKEDHARERQSQHVLQQEQVAHGGPPIEPEPLRERLAAAAPVLQRLEQRVEIEPAIEAETKALAEATRRLSPSIASLDELAGASLPSLETIARFRMEHDAFAKALDRAREEAVAAERECGEIEIALEKVEGARAVPSMEALAAARTRRESSWERLRAALFGAELAEIERASAVAAFERQVAEADRLADEALGDA
;
A
#
# COMPACT_ATOMS: atom_id res chain seq x y z
N MET A 1 -19.90 79.30 54.70
CA MET A 1 -19.37 80.50 54.02
C MET A 1 -20.45 81.58 54.02
N ARG A 2 -20.09 82.85 54.17
CA ARG A 2 -21.00 84.00 54.05
C ARG A 2 -20.42 85.04 53.09
N LEU A 3 -21.24 85.60 52.21
CA LEU A 3 -20.88 86.71 51.33
C LEU A 3 -21.06 88.04 52.09
N VAL A 4 -20.01 88.84 52.21
CA VAL A 4 -19.98 90.11 52.95
C VAL A 4 -20.24 91.28 52.00
N ASP A 5 -19.57 91.29 50.84
CA ASP A 5 -19.90 92.17 49.73
C ASP A 5 -19.69 91.47 48.39
N LEU A 6 -20.36 91.99 47.37
CA LEU A 6 -20.25 91.59 45.98
C LEU A 6 -19.97 92.84 45.14
N ASP A 7 -18.86 92.84 44.43
CA ASP A 7 -18.44 93.91 43.54
C ASP A 7 -18.64 93.48 42.09
N LEU A 8 -19.55 94.14 41.39
CA LEU A 8 -19.86 93.94 39.99
C LEU A 8 -19.15 95.03 39.18
N ALA A 9 -17.82 94.92 39.12
CA ALA A 9 -16.98 95.90 38.44
C ALA A 9 -17.33 96.01 36.95
N ARG A 10 -17.32 94.90 36.21
CA ARG A 10 -17.75 94.85 34.81
C ARG A 10 -18.38 93.49 34.55
N TYR A 11 -19.71 93.40 34.58
CA TYR A 11 -20.41 92.13 34.38
C TYR A 11 -21.86 92.33 33.92
N GLY A 12 -22.21 91.78 32.76
CA GLY A 12 -23.54 91.95 32.18
C GLY A 12 -23.88 93.42 31.99
N ALA A 13 -24.98 93.88 32.59
CA ALA A 13 -25.42 95.27 32.54
C ALA A 13 -24.81 96.17 33.63
N PHE A 14 -23.94 95.63 34.49
CA PHE A 14 -23.38 96.36 35.64
C PHE A 14 -21.98 96.92 35.34
N THR A 15 -21.79 98.20 35.68
CA THR A 15 -20.50 98.90 35.66
C THR A 15 -20.25 99.52 37.04
N ASP A 16 -19.20 99.06 37.71
CA ASP A 16 -18.70 99.52 39.02
C ASP A 16 -19.79 99.60 40.10
N GLN A 17 -20.61 98.53 40.21
CA GLN A 17 -21.70 98.42 41.18
C GLN A 17 -21.33 97.50 42.34
N ALA A 18 -21.39 97.99 43.57
CA ALA A 18 -21.10 97.20 44.76
C ALA A 18 -22.36 96.95 45.61
N LEU A 19 -22.64 95.68 45.91
CA LEU A 19 -23.67 95.25 46.85
C LEU A 19 -23.01 94.91 48.19
N ARG A 20 -23.30 95.72 49.21
CA ARG A 20 -22.79 95.50 50.57
C ARG A 20 -23.85 94.84 51.42
N PHE A 21 -23.54 93.67 51.98
CA PHE A 21 -24.46 92.92 52.81
C PHE A 21 -24.22 93.24 54.29
N ARG A 22 -25.30 93.61 54.99
CA ARG A 22 -25.27 93.82 56.43
C ARG A 22 -24.87 92.55 57.18
N GLU A 23 -23.93 92.64 58.12
CA GLU A 23 -23.40 91.53 58.90
C GLU A 23 -24.38 90.98 59.96
N ASP A 24 -25.29 91.82 60.45
CA ASP A 24 -26.29 91.45 61.46
C ASP A 24 -27.51 90.72 60.85
N ALA A 25 -27.81 90.97 59.56
CA ALA A 25 -28.92 90.32 58.85
C ALA A 25 -28.60 88.85 58.50
N ARG A 26 -29.61 87.97 58.61
CA ARG A 26 -29.54 86.55 58.17
C ARG A 26 -30.19 86.30 56.80
N LEU A 27 -31.01 87.25 56.35
CA LEU A 27 -31.70 87.23 55.06
C LEU A 27 -31.53 88.59 54.39
N HIS A 28 -31.12 88.57 53.12
CA HIS A 28 -31.00 89.76 52.29
C HIS A 28 -31.95 89.61 51.10
N VAL A 29 -32.84 90.58 50.92
CA VAL A 29 -33.81 90.58 49.82
C VAL A 29 -33.37 91.61 48.80
N LEU A 30 -32.94 91.15 47.62
CA LEU A 30 -32.64 92.02 46.48
C LEU A 30 -33.91 92.16 45.65
N TYR A 31 -34.50 93.36 45.64
CA TYR A 31 -35.70 93.66 44.86
C TYR A 31 -35.45 94.79 43.88
N GLY A 32 -36.22 94.82 42.81
CA GLY A 32 -36.11 95.80 41.74
C GLY A 32 -37.05 95.45 40.60
N ARG A 33 -37.21 96.36 39.63
CA ARG A 33 -38.03 96.13 38.42
C ARG A 33 -37.55 94.90 37.64
N ASN A 34 -38.40 94.38 36.75
CA ASN A 34 -37.96 93.37 35.80
C ASN A 34 -36.77 93.92 35.00
N GLU A 35 -35.84 93.04 34.62
CA GLU A 35 -34.59 93.38 33.90
C GLU A 35 -33.57 94.23 34.67
N ALA A 36 -33.82 94.56 35.93
CA ALA A 36 -32.84 95.25 36.79
C ALA A 36 -31.60 94.41 37.19
N GLY A 37 -31.37 93.26 36.56
CA GLY A 37 -30.16 92.44 36.76
C GLY A 37 -30.18 91.49 37.97
N LYS A 38 -31.34 91.15 38.55
CA LYS A 38 -31.45 90.20 39.69
C LYS A 38 -30.89 88.81 39.36
N SER A 39 -31.30 88.22 38.23
CA SER A 39 -30.78 86.93 37.76
C SER A 39 -29.31 87.02 37.33
N THR A 40 -28.90 88.19 36.84
CA THR A 40 -27.50 88.50 36.51
C THR A 40 -26.62 88.48 37.76
N ALA A 41 -27.10 89.00 38.90
CA ALA A 41 -26.37 88.93 40.16
C ALA A 41 -26.18 87.49 40.68
N LEU A 42 -27.19 86.63 40.54
CA LEU A 42 -27.07 85.20 40.89
C LEU A 42 -26.05 84.48 39.98
N SER A 43 -26.06 84.80 38.70
CA SER A 43 -25.08 84.26 37.74
C SER A 43 -23.67 84.76 38.05
N ALA A 44 -23.53 86.03 38.43
CA ALA A 44 -22.27 86.62 38.86
C ALA A 44 -21.69 85.93 40.09
N ILE A 45 -22.51 85.60 41.09
CA ILE A 45 -22.07 84.82 42.26
C ILE A 45 -21.59 83.44 41.83
N THR A 46 -22.29 82.78 40.90
CA THR A 46 -21.90 81.46 40.40
C THR A 46 -20.56 81.52 39.64
N ASP A 47 -20.40 82.49 38.75
CA ASP A 47 -19.15 82.69 37.98
C ASP A 47 -17.98 83.12 38.88
N LEU A 48 -18.24 83.92 39.90
CA LEU A 48 -17.27 84.32 40.91
C LEU A 48 -16.73 83.11 41.68
N LEU A 49 -17.60 82.20 42.12
CA LEU A 49 -17.20 81.04 42.93
C LEU A 49 -16.56 79.92 42.09
N PHE A 50 -17.13 79.61 40.92
CA PHE A 50 -16.73 78.43 40.13
C PHE A 50 -15.97 78.75 38.84
N GLY A 51 -15.90 80.02 38.45
CA GLY A 51 -15.22 80.43 37.22
C GLY A 51 -16.22 80.80 36.15
N PHE A 52 -15.80 81.65 35.21
CA PHE A 52 -16.62 81.95 34.05
C PHE A 52 -16.72 80.72 33.15
N GLU A 53 -17.91 80.41 32.65
CA GLU A 53 -18.09 79.43 31.59
C GLU A 53 -17.31 79.84 30.32
N HIS A 54 -16.97 78.86 29.50
CA HIS A 54 -16.21 79.07 28.25
C HIS A 54 -16.90 80.11 27.38
N ARG A 55 -18.20 79.94 27.15
CA ARG A 55 -19.11 80.94 26.57
C ARG A 55 -19.87 81.62 27.71
N THR A 56 -19.83 82.94 27.77
CA THR A 56 -20.63 83.71 28.74
C THR A 56 -21.72 84.45 27.98
N ALA A 57 -22.92 84.55 28.55
CA ALA A 57 -24.00 85.36 28.01
C ALA A 57 -23.99 86.80 28.57
N PHE A 58 -22.95 87.17 29.34
CA PHE A 58 -22.89 88.41 30.10
C PHE A 58 -21.80 89.38 29.62
N ASP A 59 -21.27 89.20 28.41
CA ASP A 59 -20.30 90.08 27.74
C ASP A 59 -20.94 91.06 26.74
N PHE A 60 -22.26 91.29 26.85
CA PHE A 60 -23.01 92.13 25.90
C PHE A 60 -22.74 93.64 26.01
N LEU A 61 -22.35 94.15 27.19
CA LEU A 61 -22.00 95.57 27.41
C LEU A 61 -20.49 95.80 27.54
N HIS A 62 -19.78 94.82 28.11
CA HIS A 62 -18.35 94.87 28.37
C HIS A 62 -17.66 93.71 27.64
N PRO A 63 -16.53 93.94 26.93
CA PRO A 63 -15.78 92.86 26.28
C PRO A 63 -15.42 91.75 27.27
N ALA A 64 -15.40 90.50 26.80
CA ALA A 64 -15.09 89.34 27.63
C ALA A 64 -13.77 89.45 28.42
N SER A 65 -12.77 90.18 27.90
CA SER A 65 -11.48 90.45 28.57
C SER A 65 -11.59 91.34 29.81
N ASP A 66 -12.62 92.19 29.84
CA ASP A 66 -12.79 93.22 30.86
C ASP A 66 -13.70 92.75 31.99
N LEU A 67 -14.31 91.57 31.84
CA LEU A 67 -15.24 91.03 32.83
C LEU A 67 -14.53 90.73 34.14
N ARG A 68 -14.99 91.39 35.21
CA ARG A 68 -14.44 91.29 36.56
C ARG A 68 -15.56 91.33 37.60
N ILE A 69 -15.52 90.37 38.52
CA ILE A 69 -16.43 90.27 39.66
C ILE A 69 -15.56 90.13 40.91
N GLY A 70 -15.84 90.89 41.96
CA GLY A 70 -15.18 90.80 43.25
C GLY A 70 -16.13 90.38 44.35
N ALA A 71 -15.57 89.88 45.44
CA ALA A 71 -16.30 89.70 46.68
C ALA A 71 -15.36 89.63 47.88
N ARG A 72 -15.92 89.94 49.03
CA ARG A 72 -15.38 89.53 50.33
C ARG A 72 -16.27 88.43 50.92
N ILE A 73 -15.66 87.30 51.26
CA ILE A 73 -16.34 86.17 51.91
C ILE A 73 -15.78 85.92 53.32
N LEU A 74 -16.64 85.44 54.21
CA LEU A 74 -16.31 85.04 55.58
C LEU A 74 -16.48 83.52 55.74
N GLY A 75 -15.42 82.88 56.22
CA GLY A 75 -15.36 81.45 56.55
C GLY A 75 -16.03 81.12 57.88
N ARG A 76 -16.24 79.82 58.14
CA ARG A 76 -16.78 79.37 59.44
C ARG A 76 -15.74 79.55 60.57
N ASP A 77 -14.47 79.55 60.21
CA ASP A 77 -13.30 79.78 61.07
C ASP A 77 -13.05 81.27 61.36
N GLY A 78 -13.92 82.17 60.90
CA GLY A 78 -13.80 83.61 61.08
C GLY A 78 -12.78 84.28 60.14
N LYS A 79 -12.15 83.53 59.23
CA LYS A 79 -11.22 84.10 58.25
C LYS A 79 -11.99 84.77 57.12
N THR A 80 -11.50 85.94 56.72
CA THR A 80 -12.08 86.73 55.63
C THR A 80 -11.16 86.70 54.43
N LEU A 81 -11.73 86.43 53.24
CA LEU A 81 -11.01 86.47 51.97
C LEU A 81 -11.67 87.50 51.05
N ALA A 82 -10.90 88.53 50.68
CA ALA A 82 -11.28 89.47 49.63
C ALA A 82 -10.59 89.05 48.33
N PHE A 83 -11.37 88.83 47.28
CA PHE A 83 -10.85 88.35 46.00
C PHE A 83 -11.65 88.92 44.82
N ARG A 84 -11.02 88.90 43.66
CA ARG A 84 -11.63 89.22 42.37
C ARG A 84 -11.44 88.04 41.43
N ARG A 85 -12.37 87.89 40.49
CA ARG A 85 -12.28 86.90 39.43
C ARG A 85 -12.44 87.59 38.09
N ARG A 86 -11.44 87.40 37.22
CA ARG A 86 -11.48 87.82 35.81
C ARG A 86 -11.86 86.64 34.92
N LYS A 87 -12.46 86.91 33.76
CA LYS A 87 -12.65 85.87 32.74
C LYS A 87 -11.30 85.53 32.09
N GLY A 88 -10.95 84.25 32.08
CA GLY A 88 -9.71 83.73 31.51
C GLY A 88 -9.62 82.22 31.68
N ARG A 89 -8.51 81.62 31.23
CA ARG A 89 -8.26 80.17 31.37
C ARG A 89 -7.24 79.82 32.46
N ARG A 90 -6.38 80.77 32.85
CA ARG A 90 -5.34 80.62 33.89
C ARG A 90 -5.29 81.89 34.73
N ASP A 91 -4.89 81.75 35.99
CA ASP A 91 -4.71 82.87 36.94
C ASP A 91 -5.93 83.81 36.93
N THR A 92 -7.11 83.21 37.10
CA THR A 92 -8.40 83.92 37.00
C THR A 92 -8.84 84.51 38.33
N LEU A 93 -8.41 83.92 39.45
CA LEU A 93 -8.67 84.37 40.79
C LEU A 93 -7.54 85.29 41.26
N LEU A 94 -7.88 86.48 41.74
CA LEU A 94 -6.96 87.56 42.07
C LEU A 94 -7.24 88.05 43.50
N ASP A 95 -6.21 88.54 44.19
CA ASP A 95 -6.34 89.19 45.50
C ASP A 95 -6.73 90.67 45.39
N ALA A 96 -6.75 91.37 46.53
CA ALA A 96 -7.05 92.81 46.58
C ALA A 96 -6.05 93.67 45.78
N ASN A 97 -4.82 93.20 45.56
CA ASN A 97 -3.75 93.90 44.84
C ASN A 97 -3.59 93.42 43.38
N ASP A 98 -4.59 92.72 42.82
CA ASP A 98 -4.56 92.13 41.47
C ASP A 98 -3.47 91.06 41.25
N LYS A 99 -2.99 90.41 42.31
CA LYS A 99 -2.07 89.27 42.21
C LYS A 99 -2.84 87.94 42.14
N PRO A 100 -2.40 86.96 41.33
CA PRO A 100 -3.02 85.64 41.27
C PRO A 100 -3.05 84.93 42.63
N LEU A 101 -4.23 84.42 43.00
CA LEU A 101 -4.40 83.49 44.11
C LEU A 101 -4.31 82.05 43.58
N PRO A 102 -3.86 81.09 44.42
CA PRO A 102 -3.92 79.66 44.08
C PRO A 102 -5.33 79.22 43.67
N ASP A 103 -5.43 78.30 42.70
CA ASP A 103 -6.72 77.81 42.19
C ASP A 103 -7.57 77.11 43.27
N ASP A 104 -6.94 76.59 44.33
CA ASP A 104 -7.57 75.96 45.49
C ASP A 104 -7.93 76.93 46.63
N ALA A 105 -7.67 78.24 46.50
CA ALA A 105 -7.92 79.23 47.55
C ALA A 105 -9.39 79.30 48.00
N LEU A 106 -10.33 78.91 47.14
CA LEU A 106 -11.77 78.82 47.47
C LEU A 106 -12.19 77.44 48.00
N ALA A 107 -11.36 76.41 47.90
CA ALA A 107 -11.72 75.03 48.23
C ALA A 107 -12.15 74.87 49.70
N ILE A 108 -11.48 75.57 50.63
CA ILE A 108 -11.82 75.55 52.07
C ILE A 108 -13.23 76.15 52.32
N PHE A 109 -13.65 77.12 51.51
CA PHE A 109 -14.96 77.77 51.63
C PHE A 109 -16.08 76.99 50.94
N LEU A 110 -15.76 76.28 49.85
CA LEU A 110 -16.70 75.53 49.02
C LEU A 110 -16.84 74.05 49.43
N GLN A 111 -15.89 73.49 50.17
CA GLN A 111 -15.93 72.12 50.71
C GLN A 111 -16.30 71.04 49.66
N GLY A 112 -15.71 71.12 48.47
CA GLY A 112 -15.94 70.15 47.39
C GLY A 112 -17.26 70.32 46.60
N LEU A 113 -18.02 71.40 46.85
CA LEU A 113 -19.17 71.73 46.01
C LEU A 113 -18.72 72.01 44.57
N THR A 114 -19.39 71.40 43.60
CA THR A 114 -19.22 71.69 42.18
C THR A 114 -20.20 72.77 41.73
N ARG A 115 -19.91 73.41 40.59
CA ARG A 115 -20.79 74.42 39.97
C ARG A 115 -22.21 73.88 39.78
N ASP A 116 -22.35 72.66 39.24
CA ASP A 116 -23.63 72.05 38.96
C ASP A 116 -24.44 71.76 40.23
N VAL A 117 -23.76 71.26 41.27
CA VAL A 117 -24.39 71.04 42.58
C VAL A 117 -24.82 72.37 43.18
N PHE A 118 -23.99 73.41 43.09
CA PHE A 118 -24.33 74.74 43.60
C PHE A 118 -25.56 75.34 42.91
N VAL A 119 -25.62 75.29 41.58
CA VAL A 119 -26.76 75.82 40.82
C VAL A 119 -28.05 75.04 41.12
N ARG A 120 -27.99 73.71 41.24
CA ARG A 120 -29.16 72.88 41.53
C ARG A 120 -29.68 73.05 42.96
N ALA A 121 -28.78 73.07 43.95
CA ALA A 121 -29.15 73.07 45.37
C ALA A 121 -29.32 74.48 45.96
N PHE A 122 -28.54 75.46 45.51
CA PHE A 122 -28.46 76.81 46.09
C PHE A 122 -28.80 77.94 45.09
N GLY A 123 -28.73 77.68 43.79
CA GLY A 123 -29.01 78.63 42.70
C GLY A 123 -30.42 78.50 42.10
N LEU A 124 -31.44 78.53 42.94
CA LEU A 124 -32.83 78.34 42.49
C LEU A 124 -33.28 79.48 41.56
N SER A 125 -33.63 79.12 40.33
CA SER A 125 -34.21 80.01 39.32
C SER A 125 -35.56 79.45 38.86
N THR A 126 -36.41 80.29 38.27
CA THR A 126 -37.70 79.84 37.71
C THR A 126 -37.53 78.71 36.69
N ARG A 127 -36.42 78.70 35.95
CA ARG A 127 -36.11 77.66 34.97
C ARG A 127 -35.72 76.35 35.66
N THR A 128 -34.77 76.39 36.59
CA THR A 128 -34.30 75.18 37.30
C THR A 128 -35.40 74.54 38.14
N LEU A 129 -36.31 75.34 38.71
CA LEU A 129 -37.50 74.84 39.42
C LEU A 129 -38.47 74.08 38.51
N ARG A 130 -38.70 74.56 37.28
CA ARG A 130 -39.58 73.87 36.31
C ARG A 130 -38.97 72.58 35.78
N GLU A 131 -37.66 72.58 35.51
CA GLU A 131 -36.91 71.40 35.07
C GLU A 131 -36.94 70.30 36.14
N GLY A 132 -36.67 70.66 37.41
CA GLY A 132 -36.77 69.72 38.53
C GLY A 132 -38.18 69.13 38.71
N ALA A 133 -39.23 69.94 38.55
CA ALA A 133 -40.61 69.46 38.61
C ALA A 133 -40.94 68.44 37.50
N HIS A 134 -40.38 68.60 36.29
CA HIS A 134 -40.57 67.64 35.20
C HIS A 134 -39.85 66.31 35.44
N GLU A 135 -38.66 66.33 36.03
CA GLU A 135 -37.96 65.10 36.44
C GLU A 135 -38.75 64.32 37.50
N MET A 136 -39.35 65.03 38.46
CA MET A 136 -40.21 64.41 39.48
C MET A 136 -41.46 63.76 38.91
N LEU A 137 -42.08 64.35 37.88
CA LEU A 137 -43.27 63.78 37.24
C LEU A 137 -42.98 62.52 36.41
N ARG A 138 -41.74 62.33 35.94
CA ARG A 138 -41.34 61.13 35.17
C ARG A 138 -41.03 59.92 36.05
N ALA A 139 -40.68 60.15 37.31
CA ALA A 139 -40.35 59.09 38.26
C ALA A 139 -41.63 58.64 38.99
N GLU A 140 -42.54 57.96 38.27
CA GLU A 140 -43.81 57.41 38.76
C GLU A 140 -43.68 56.63 40.09
N GLY A 141 -43.75 57.34 41.22
CA GLY A 141 -43.95 56.75 42.55
C GLY A 141 -42.72 56.44 43.41
N GLU A 142 -41.47 56.57 42.92
CA GLU A 142 -40.27 56.34 43.75
C GLU A 142 -39.64 57.66 44.25
N ILE A 143 -40.33 58.30 45.21
CA ILE A 143 -39.89 59.56 45.84
C ILE A 143 -38.51 59.41 46.50
N GLY A 144 -38.21 58.24 47.07
CA GLY A 144 -36.91 57.96 47.71
C GLY A 144 -35.74 57.91 46.74
N ALA A 145 -35.93 57.34 45.55
CA ALA A 145 -34.91 57.26 44.52
C ALA A 145 -34.65 58.64 43.86
N THR A 146 -35.71 59.46 43.69
CA THR A 146 -35.58 60.84 43.21
C THR A 146 -34.93 61.76 44.23
N LEU A 147 -35.24 61.61 45.53
CA LEU A 147 -34.57 62.36 46.60
C LEU A 147 -33.08 62.01 46.69
N PHE A 148 -32.75 60.71 46.55
CA PHE A 148 -31.37 60.23 46.55
C PHE A 148 -30.61 60.70 45.29
N ALA A 149 -31.22 60.64 44.12
CA ALA A 149 -30.63 61.15 42.87
C ALA A 149 -30.42 62.68 42.89
N ALA A 150 -31.35 63.43 43.49
CA ALA A 150 -31.23 64.88 43.64
C ALA A 150 -30.14 65.29 44.64
N ALA A 151 -29.96 64.55 45.74
CA ALA A 151 -28.94 64.82 46.76
C ALA A 151 -27.54 64.30 46.40
N SER A 152 -27.44 63.23 45.61
CA SER A 152 -26.15 62.60 45.24
C SER A 152 -25.65 62.95 43.83
N GLY A 153 -26.51 63.53 42.97
CA GLY A 153 -26.18 63.83 41.57
C GLY A 153 -26.12 62.60 40.64
N LEU A 154 -26.44 61.41 41.14
CA LEU A 154 -26.40 60.15 40.37
C LEU A 154 -27.75 59.87 39.70
N ARG A 155 -27.75 59.71 38.37
CA ARG A 155 -28.99 59.53 37.57
C ARG A 155 -29.57 58.11 37.53
N GLN A 156 -28.92 57.07 38.04
CA GLN A 156 -29.14 55.69 37.53
C GLN A 156 -29.47 54.53 38.49
N PRO A 157 -29.95 54.70 39.74
CA PRO A 157 -30.24 53.53 40.59
C PRO A 157 -31.38 52.63 40.07
N GLY A 158 -32.35 53.16 39.32
CA GLY A 158 -33.46 52.37 38.76
C GLY A 158 -33.06 51.46 37.59
N GLU A 159 -32.21 51.94 36.68
CA GLU A 159 -31.72 51.18 35.53
C GLU A 159 -30.84 50.00 35.97
N LEU A 160 -29.97 50.23 36.95
CA LEU A 160 -29.12 49.19 37.52
C LEU A 160 -29.95 48.07 38.17
N ARG A 161 -31.01 48.43 38.91
CA ARG A 161 -31.91 47.45 39.53
C ARG A 161 -32.61 46.58 38.49
N LEU A 162 -33.08 47.17 37.39
CA LEU A 162 -33.70 46.42 36.29
C LEU A 162 -32.71 45.48 35.61
N ALA A 163 -31.48 45.93 35.37
CA ALA A 163 -30.42 45.10 34.79
C ALA A 163 -30.08 43.91 35.67
N LEU A 164 -29.91 44.13 36.98
CA LEU A 164 -29.63 43.06 37.95
C LEU A 164 -30.76 42.04 38.04
N ASN A 165 -32.01 42.49 37.98
CA ASN A 165 -33.17 41.58 37.97
C ASN A 165 -33.23 40.74 36.70
N ALA A 166 -32.97 41.33 35.53
CA ALA A 166 -32.92 40.59 34.27
C ALA A 166 -31.80 39.55 34.25
N GLU A 167 -30.63 39.90 34.79
CA GLU A 167 -29.50 38.97 34.93
C GLU A 167 -29.83 37.82 35.89
N ALA A 168 -30.44 38.12 37.04
CA ALA A 168 -30.89 37.10 37.99
C ALA A 168 -31.92 36.15 37.35
N ASP A 169 -32.92 36.68 36.63
CA ASP A 169 -33.95 35.89 35.95
C ASP A 169 -33.38 34.99 34.85
N ALA A 170 -32.31 35.42 34.15
CA ALA A 170 -31.61 34.63 33.15
C ALA A 170 -30.78 33.49 33.76
N ILE A 171 -30.31 33.66 35.00
CA ILE A 171 -29.59 32.62 35.73
C ILE A 171 -30.57 31.59 36.28
N PHE A 172 -31.56 32.03 37.08
CA PHE A 172 -32.47 31.16 37.80
C PHE A 172 -33.80 31.83 38.16
N ALA A 173 -34.88 31.06 38.05
CA ALA A 173 -36.13 31.37 38.73
C ALA A 173 -36.83 30.07 39.18
N PRO A 174 -37.79 30.15 40.11
CA PRO A 174 -38.51 28.98 40.62
C PRO A 174 -39.24 28.17 39.54
N ARG A 175 -39.68 28.84 38.46
CA ARG A 175 -40.27 28.16 37.30
C ARG A 175 -39.17 27.70 36.36
N ALA A 176 -39.16 26.42 35.98
CA ALA A 176 -38.18 25.92 35.02
C ALA A 176 -38.37 26.56 33.64
N SER A 177 -37.24 26.88 32.97
CA SER A 177 -37.21 27.34 31.58
C SER A 177 -35.91 26.87 30.91
N LYS A 178 -36.00 26.51 29.63
CA LYS A 178 -34.85 26.08 28.82
C LYS A 178 -33.85 27.19 28.54
N GLU A 179 -34.28 28.45 28.62
CA GLU A 179 -33.41 29.61 28.37
C GLU A 179 -32.53 29.97 29.58
N ARG A 180 -32.85 29.42 30.75
CA ARG A 180 -32.14 29.72 31.99
C ARG A 180 -30.90 28.85 32.17
N ARG A 181 -29.78 29.48 32.53
CA ARG A 181 -28.47 28.84 32.61
C ARG A 181 -28.43 27.70 33.62
N PHE A 182 -29.09 27.84 34.78
CA PHE A 182 -29.12 26.79 35.80
C PHE A 182 -29.74 25.48 35.29
N TYR A 183 -30.90 25.55 34.61
CA TYR A 183 -31.59 24.35 34.16
C TYR A 183 -30.86 23.67 32.98
N GLN A 184 -30.21 24.43 32.10
CA GLN A 184 -29.33 23.86 31.07
C GLN A 184 -28.15 23.10 31.70
N ALA A 185 -27.54 23.64 32.75
CA ALA A 185 -26.46 22.98 33.46
C ALA A 185 -26.95 21.73 34.21
N LEU A 186 -28.13 21.79 34.84
CA LEU A 186 -28.75 20.64 35.51
C LEU A 186 -29.06 19.50 34.54
N GLU A 187 -29.62 19.81 33.37
CA GLU A 187 -29.90 18.82 32.32
C GLU A 187 -28.62 18.14 31.83
N ARG A 188 -27.56 18.92 31.56
CA ARG A 188 -26.24 18.38 31.19
C ARG A 188 -25.65 17.49 32.27
N PHE A 189 -25.76 17.90 33.53
CA PHE A 189 -25.29 17.11 34.68
C PHE A 189 -26.06 15.79 34.81
N GLU A 190 -27.39 15.82 34.74
CA GLU A 190 -28.20 14.61 34.82
C GLU A 190 -27.92 13.65 33.66
N PHE A 191 -27.76 14.19 32.46
CA PHE A 191 -27.39 13.41 31.28
C PHE A 191 -26.03 12.72 31.48
N ALA A 192 -24.99 13.49 31.86
CA ALA A 192 -23.66 12.94 32.12
C ALA A 192 -23.68 11.88 33.24
N ARG A 193 -24.46 12.10 34.31
CA ARG A 193 -24.63 11.15 35.41
C ARG A 193 -25.36 9.86 35.00
N ARG A 194 -26.32 9.94 34.06
CA ARG A 194 -26.96 8.74 33.47
C ARG A 194 -25.97 8.00 32.58
N ALA A 195 -25.34 8.70 31.64
CA ALA A 195 -24.34 8.13 30.75
C ALA A 195 -23.22 7.42 31.52
N MET A 196 -22.70 8.02 32.59
CA MET A 196 -21.70 7.38 33.46
C MET A 196 -22.21 6.06 34.05
N ARG A 197 -23.42 6.04 34.61
CA ARG A 197 -24.01 4.82 35.21
C ARG A 197 -24.34 3.74 34.19
N ASP A 198 -24.75 4.12 32.99
CA ASP A 198 -25.07 3.19 31.91
C ASP A 198 -23.79 2.59 31.29
N SER A 199 -22.68 3.32 31.36
CA SER A 199 -21.35 2.88 30.90
C SER A 199 -20.59 2.08 31.96
N GLU A 200 -21.05 2.09 33.21
CA GLU A 200 -20.35 1.48 34.33
C GLU A 200 -20.74 0.01 34.46
N LEU A 201 -19.77 -0.88 34.20
CA LEU A 201 -19.96 -2.30 34.46
C LEU A 201 -19.95 -2.54 35.97
N ARG A 202 -21.11 -2.89 36.53
CA ARG A 202 -21.21 -3.17 37.96
C ARG A 202 -20.44 -4.42 38.31
N VAL A 203 -19.79 -4.40 39.47
CA VAL A 203 -19.04 -5.56 40.01
C VAL A 203 -19.92 -6.81 40.08
N GLY A 204 -21.22 -6.67 40.36
CA GLY A 204 -22.17 -7.79 40.36
C GLY A 204 -22.34 -8.43 38.98
N ASP A 205 -22.57 -7.61 37.96
CA ASP A 205 -22.75 -8.07 36.57
C ASP A 205 -21.45 -8.70 36.04
N TRP A 206 -20.29 -8.11 36.34
CA TRP A 206 -18.99 -8.68 36.00
C TRP A 206 -18.76 -10.05 36.66
N LYS A 207 -19.07 -10.19 37.96
CA LYS A 207 -18.97 -11.48 38.67
C LYS A 207 -19.91 -12.53 38.08
N GLN A 208 -21.13 -12.15 37.74
CA GLN A 208 -22.11 -13.06 37.14
C GLN A 208 -21.67 -13.50 35.73
N LEU A 209 -21.17 -12.58 34.91
CA LEU A 209 -20.62 -12.89 33.58
C LEU A 209 -19.43 -13.84 33.67
N ASN A 210 -18.49 -13.59 34.58
CA ASN A 210 -17.35 -14.49 34.77
C ASN A 210 -17.75 -15.86 35.30
N ALA A 211 -18.69 -15.93 36.25
CA ALA A 211 -19.22 -17.21 36.70
C ALA A 211 -19.90 -17.99 35.55
N GLY A 212 -20.61 -17.29 34.67
CA GLY A 212 -21.20 -17.88 33.46
C GLY A 212 -20.14 -18.38 32.47
N ILE A 213 -19.06 -17.62 32.26
CA ILE A 213 -17.94 -18.03 31.41
C ILE A 213 -17.29 -19.30 31.95
N GLU A 214 -17.03 -19.38 33.25
CA GLU A 214 -16.42 -20.57 33.85
C GLU A 214 -17.35 -21.79 33.76
N ALA A 215 -18.66 -21.62 34.03
CA ALA A 215 -19.62 -22.70 33.87
C ALA A 215 -19.69 -23.23 32.41
N LEU A 216 -19.71 -22.32 31.43
CA LEU A 216 -19.71 -22.69 30.01
C LEU A 216 -18.39 -23.35 29.58
N ARG A 217 -17.25 -22.94 30.16
CA ARG A 217 -15.95 -23.59 29.92
C ARG A 217 -15.94 -25.02 30.45
N GLU A 218 -16.50 -25.26 31.64
CA GLU A 218 -16.63 -26.60 32.20
C GLU A 218 -17.54 -27.48 31.32
N GLU A 219 -18.69 -26.96 30.90
CA GLU A 219 -19.63 -27.67 30.02
C GLU A 219 -19.02 -28.00 28.65
N LEU A 220 -18.25 -27.07 28.07
CA LEU A 220 -17.50 -27.30 26.85
C LEU A 220 -16.47 -28.42 27.04
N GLY A 221 -15.66 -28.35 28.10
CA GLY A 221 -14.65 -29.36 28.40
C GLY A 221 -15.23 -30.75 28.66
N GLU A 222 -16.41 -30.85 29.26
CA GLU A 222 -17.14 -32.12 29.37
C GLU A 222 -17.61 -32.64 28.02
N THR A 223 -18.16 -31.76 27.18
CA THR A 223 -18.68 -32.13 25.86
C THR A 223 -17.57 -32.58 24.93
N GLU A 224 -16.41 -31.93 24.98
CA GLU A 224 -15.22 -32.34 24.23
C GLU A 224 -14.71 -33.71 24.66
N ARG A 225 -14.65 -33.98 25.98
CA ARG A 225 -14.29 -35.29 26.52
C ARG A 225 -15.27 -36.39 26.05
N LYS A 226 -16.57 -36.12 26.11
CA LYS A 226 -17.61 -37.04 25.59
C LYS A 226 -17.43 -37.28 24.09
N ARG A 227 -17.17 -36.24 23.30
CA ARG A 227 -16.94 -36.35 21.86
C ARG A 227 -15.70 -37.19 21.54
N ALA A 228 -14.58 -36.95 22.23
CA ALA A 228 -13.36 -37.71 22.04
C ALA A 228 -13.56 -39.20 22.35
N HIS A 229 -14.29 -39.51 23.44
CA HIS A 229 -14.66 -40.88 23.79
C HIS A 229 -15.52 -41.55 22.69
N MET A 230 -16.54 -40.85 22.20
CA MET A 230 -17.41 -41.39 21.14
C MET A 230 -16.67 -41.64 19.83
N ILE A 231 -15.74 -40.77 19.44
CA ILE A 231 -14.88 -40.98 18.26
C ILE A 231 -13.99 -42.21 18.43
N ALA A 232 -13.39 -42.38 19.61
CA ALA A 232 -12.56 -43.55 19.91
C ALA A 232 -13.37 -44.85 19.87
N GLU A 233 -14.58 -44.86 20.44
CA GLU A 233 -15.49 -46.00 20.37
C GLU A 233 -15.95 -46.29 18.94
N GLN A 234 -16.27 -45.26 18.16
CA GLN A 234 -16.61 -45.42 16.75
C GLN A 234 -15.45 -46.05 15.97
N ALA A 235 -14.22 -45.58 16.16
CA ALA A 235 -13.04 -46.14 15.52
C ALA A 235 -12.76 -47.58 15.96
N ARG A 236 -13.00 -47.92 17.24
CA ARG A 236 -12.92 -49.29 17.76
C ARG A 236 -13.94 -50.20 17.06
N LEU A 237 -15.20 -49.78 17.00
CA LEU A 237 -16.29 -50.56 16.39
C LEU A 237 -16.12 -50.69 14.87
N GLN A 238 -15.66 -49.65 14.17
CA GLN A 238 -15.36 -49.72 12.74
C GLN A 238 -14.22 -50.71 12.44
N ARG A 239 -13.16 -50.73 13.27
CA ARG A 239 -12.09 -51.73 13.15
C ARG A 239 -12.63 -53.14 13.36
N GLN A 240 -13.46 -53.36 14.38
CA GLN A 240 -14.10 -54.66 14.61
C GLN A 240 -14.97 -55.08 13.43
N LYS A 241 -15.80 -54.18 12.89
CA LYS A 241 -16.64 -54.45 11.72
C LYS A 241 -15.81 -54.79 10.47
N ARG A 242 -14.66 -54.12 10.27
CA ARG A 242 -13.75 -54.40 9.15
C ARG A 242 -13.00 -55.72 9.30
N LEU A 243 -12.58 -56.06 10.51
CA LEU A 243 -11.80 -57.26 10.80
C LEU A 243 -12.66 -58.52 10.92
N ALA A 244 -13.92 -58.42 11.36
CA ALA A 244 -14.76 -59.60 11.59
C ALA A 244 -14.89 -60.54 10.37
N PRO A 245 -15.12 -60.05 9.12
CA PRO A 245 -15.17 -60.93 7.95
C PRO A 245 -13.82 -61.58 7.63
N LEU A 246 -12.71 -60.87 7.85
CA LEU A 246 -11.35 -61.39 7.62
C LEU A 246 -10.97 -62.46 8.64
N LEU A 247 -11.36 -62.26 9.90
CA LEU A 247 -11.18 -63.26 10.95
C LEU A 247 -12.01 -64.51 10.65
N HIS A 248 -13.25 -64.35 10.16
CA HIS A 248 -14.05 -65.50 9.74
C HIS A 248 -13.41 -66.27 8.58
N LEU A 249 -12.86 -65.57 7.57
CA LEU A 249 -12.12 -66.21 6.47
C LEU A 249 -10.86 -66.91 6.96
N HIS A 250 -10.14 -66.30 7.90
CA HIS A 250 -8.97 -66.90 8.53
C HIS A 250 -9.35 -68.18 9.29
N ASP A 251 -10.41 -68.15 10.10
CA ASP A 251 -10.86 -69.29 10.88
C ASP A 251 -11.34 -70.43 9.98
N GLU A 252 -12.05 -70.12 8.88
CA GLU A 252 -12.41 -71.11 7.86
C GLU A 252 -11.18 -71.72 7.17
N ALA A 253 -10.19 -70.89 6.81
CA ALA A 253 -8.96 -71.36 6.18
C ALA A 253 -8.11 -72.20 7.14
N ALA A 254 -8.01 -71.81 8.40
CA ALA A 254 -7.32 -72.55 9.45
C ALA A 254 -8.00 -73.91 9.69
N LYS A 255 -9.34 -73.94 9.75
CA LYS A 255 -10.09 -75.19 9.89
C LYS A 255 -9.89 -76.11 8.69
N ARG A 256 -9.91 -75.58 7.46
CA ARG A 256 -9.60 -76.33 6.24
C ARG A 256 -8.18 -76.89 6.25
N LEU A 257 -7.21 -76.11 6.75
CA LEU A 257 -5.83 -76.55 6.87
C LEU A 257 -5.69 -77.69 7.89
N ASP A 258 -6.36 -77.59 9.04
CA ASP A 258 -6.39 -78.67 10.04
C ASP A 258 -7.08 -79.94 9.50
N GLU A 259 -8.19 -79.78 8.76
CA GLU A 259 -8.89 -80.89 8.09
C GLU A 259 -8.04 -81.57 7.00
N SER A 260 -7.06 -80.86 6.43
CA SER A 260 -6.14 -81.39 5.40
C SER A 260 -5.13 -82.41 5.96
N GLY A 261 -4.97 -82.48 7.29
CA GLY A 261 -3.97 -83.32 7.94
C GLY A 261 -2.54 -82.85 7.71
N ALA A 262 -1.55 -83.62 8.21
CA ALA A 262 -0.14 -83.30 8.06
C ALA A 262 0.33 -83.48 6.61
N VAL A 263 0.31 -82.40 5.83
CA VAL A 263 0.90 -82.37 4.50
C VAL A 263 2.43 -82.37 4.63
N PRO A 264 3.15 -83.33 4.01
CA PRO A 264 4.60 -83.34 4.05
C PRO A 264 5.16 -82.04 3.44
N ALA A 265 6.19 -81.48 4.08
CA ALA A 265 6.82 -80.24 3.62
C ALA A 265 7.43 -80.45 2.23
N LEU A 266 6.73 -79.98 1.19
CA LEU A 266 7.22 -80.04 -0.18
C LEU A 266 8.31 -78.97 -0.37
N PRO A 267 9.46 -79.31 -0.96
CA PRO A 267 10.52 -78.33 -1.20
C PRO A 267 10.03 -77.25 -2.18
N TYR A 268 10.52 -76.02 -2.01
CA TYR A 268 10.21 -74.91 -2.92
C TYR A 268 10.43 -75.32 -4.39
N GLY A 269 9.47 -74.96 -5.27
CA GLY A 269 9.49 -75.32 -6.69
C GLY A 269 9.13 -76.77 -7.01
N PHE A 270 8.62 -77.57 -6.06
CA PHE A 270 8.19 -78.95 -6.31
C PHE A 270 7.15 -79.05 -7.43
N ALA A 271 6.15 -78.15 -7.45
CA ALA A 271 5.11 -78.15 -8.48
C ALA A 271 5.68 -77.94 -9.90
N GLU A 272 6.65 -77.04 -10.06
CA GLU A 272 7.30 -76.81 -11.37
C GLU A 272 8.20 -77.98 -11.78
N ARG A 273 8.95 -78.54 -10.83
CA ARG A 273 9.75 -79.75 -11.09
C ARG A 273 8.86 -80.95 -11.46
N LEU A 274 7.71 -81.10 -10.80
CA LEU A 274 6.75 -82.15 -11.10
C LEU A 274 6.12 -81.94 -12.49
N ARG A 275 5.71 -80.72 -12.83
CA ARG A 275 5.23 -80.39 -14.18
C ARG A 275 6.27 -80.71 -15.25
N GLY A 276 7.51 -80.23 -15.08
CA GLY A 276 8.59 -80.50 -16.04
C GLY A 276 8.94 -81.98 -16.15
N ALA A 277 8.88 -82.74 -15.05
CA ALA A 277 9.08 -84.18 -15.07
C ALA A 277 7.95 -84.92 -15.82
N LEU A 278 6.69 -84.55 -15.59
CA LEU A 278 5.54 -85.13 -16.29
C LEU A 278 5.53 -84.80 -17.79
N GLU A 279 5.90 -83.58 -18.17
CA GLU A 279 6.06 -83.18 -19.57
C GLU A 279 7.21 -83.93 -20.25
N SER A 280 8.34 -84.08 -19.55
CA SER A 280 9.47 -84.87 -20.03
C SER A 280 9.13 -86.35 -20.17
N GLU A 281 8.37 -86.94 -19.24
CA GLU A 281 7.89 -88.31 -19.32
C GLU A 281 6.95 -88.48 -20.52
N ALA A 282 5.95 -87.60 -20.68
CA ALA A 282 5.03 -87.64 -21.80
C ALA A 282 5.76 -87.53 -23.16
N GLY A 283 6.74 -86.61 -23.25
CA GLY A 283 7.57 -86.47 -24.45
C GLY A 283 8.46 -87.69 -24.73
N ALA A 284 9.02 -88.32 -23.68
CA ALA A 284 9.82 -89.53 -23.82
C ALA A 284 8.99 -90.74 -24.25
N VAL A 285 7.79 -90.91 -23.68
CA VAL A 285 6.86 -91.98 -24.05
C VAL A 285 6.42 -91.85 -25.51
N GLN A 286 6.13 -90.63 -25.97
CA GLN A 286 5.73 -90.39 -27.36
C GLN A 286 6.87 -90.70 -28.34
N LYS A 287 8.09 -90.21 -28.07
CA LYS A 287 9.27 -90.54 -28.90
C LYS A 287 9.57 -92.03 -28.93
N HIS A 288 9.41 -92.72 -27.80
CA HIS A 288 9.61 -94.17 -27.75
C HIS A 288 8.62 -94.91 -28.66
N ARG A 289 7.34 -94.50 -28.67
CA ARG A 289 6.32 -95.06 -29.57
C ARG A 289 6.67 -94.82 -31.04
N GLU A 290 7.05 -93.60 -31.40
CA GLU A 290 7.45 -93.24 -32.77
C GLU A 290 8.66 -94.06 -33.25
N CYS A 291 9.70 -94.17 -32.42
CA CYS A 291 10.86 -94.99 -32.74
C CYS A 291 10.52 -96.48 -32.84
N ALA A 292 9.69 -97.02 -31.93
CA ALA A 292 9.27 -98.41 -31.97
C ALA A 292 8.46 -98.73 -33.25
N GLN A 293 7.60 -97.80 -33.67
CA GLN A 293 6.84 -97.94 -34.90
C GLN A 293 7.75 -97.87 -36.14
N ALA A 294 8.66 -96.90 -36.21
CA ALA A 294 9.64 -96.78 -37.29
C ALA A 294 10.55 -98.03 -37.40
N VAL A 295 10.99 -98.58 -36.26
CA VAL A 295 11.75 -99.85 -36.26
C VAL A 295 10.92 -100.98 -36.84
N THR A 296 9.63 -101.07 -36.50
CA THR A 296 8.74 -102.11 -37.01
C THR A 296 8.54 -101.98 -38.51
N GLU A 297 8.28 -100.77 -39.00
CA GLU A 297 8.10 -100.47 -40.43
C GLU A 297 9.37 -100.78 -41.23
N LEU A 298 10.53 -100.25 -40.80
CA LEU A 298 11.82 -100.49 -41.46
C LEU A 298 12.24 -101.96 -41.42
N THR A 299 11.90 -102.70 -40.37
CA THR A 299 12.17 -104.14 -40.30
C THR A 299 11.30 -104.91 -41.29
N SER A 300 10.02 -104.56 -41.41
CA SER A 300 9.12 -105.16 -42.40
C SER A 300 9.55 -104.84 -43.83
N GLU A 301 10.01 -103.61 -44.09
CA GLU A 301 10.57 -103.24 -45.39
C GLU A 301 11.83 -104.04 -45.71
N ARG A 302 12.76 -104.16 -44.75
CA ARG A 302 13.98 -104.95 -44.90
C ARG A 302 13.68 -106.42 -45.22
N ASP A 303 12.79 -107.04 -44.44
CA ASP A 303 12.49 -108.47 -44.58
C ASP A 303 11.65 -108.77 -45.83
N GLY A 304 10.94 -107.77 -46.36
CA GLY A 304 10.17 -107.86 -47.60
C GLY A 304 10.98 -107.64 -48.88
N LEU A 305 12.27 -107.28 -48.79
CA LEU A 305 13.13 -107.08 -49.97
C LEU A 305 13.51 -108.43 -50.59
N PRO A 306 13.12 -108.72 -51.84
CA PRO A 306 13.57 -109.92 -52.54
C PRO A 306 15.03 -109.75 -52.96
N ILE A 307 15.93 -110.47 -52.28
CA ILE A 307 17.36 -110.48 -52.62
C ILE A 307 17.59 -111.54 -53.70
N ASP A 308 17.95 -111.09 -54.90
CA ASP A 308 18.43 -111.98 -55.97
C ASP A 308 19.93 -112.22 -55.80
N GLU A 309 20.28 -113.36 -55.20
CA GLU A 309 21.67 -113.72 -54.89
C GLU A 309 22.56 -113.85 -56.13
N LEU A 310 21.99 -114.14 -57.31
CA LEU A 310 22.75 -114.21 -58.57
C LEU A 310 23.17 -112.82 -59.04
N LEU A 311 22.32 -111.81 -58.83
CA LEU A 311 22.61 -110.40 -59.12
C LEU A 311 23.67 -109.83 -58.17
N VAL A 312 23.59 -110.18 -56.87
CA VAL A 312 24.59 -109.77 -55.88
C VAL A 312 25.97 -110.39 -56.19
N ALA A 313 26.02 -111.66 -56.59
CA ALA A 313 27.26 -112.33 -56.99
C ALA A 313 27.94 -111.69 -58.22
N ARG A 314 27.17 -110.99 -59.07
CA ARG A 314 27.63 -110.29 -60.28
C ARG A 314 27.76 -108.76 -60.10
N ALA A 315 27.61 -108.25 -58.88
CA ALA A 315 27.60 -106.81 -58.62
C ALA A 315 28.86 -106.07 -59.11
N GLY A 316 30.04 -106.69 -59.00
CA GLY A 316 31.30 -106.12 -59.48
C GLY A 316 31.34 -105.96 -61.01
N ASP A 317 30.84 -106.96 -61.75
CA ASP A 317 30.77 -106.94 -63.21
C ASP A 317 29.77 -105.86 -63.69
N ILE A 318 28.63 -105.75 -63.01
CA ILE A 318 27.57 -104.77 -63.31
C ILE A 318 28.05 -103.34 -63.03
N ALA A 319 28.71 -103.09 -61.91
CA ALA A 319 29.25 -101.76 -61.58
C ALA A 319 30.32 -101.31 -62.59
N THR A 320 31.16 -102.24 -63.05
CA THR A 320 32.17 -101.98 -64.08
C THR A 320 31.50 -101.60 -65.41
N LEU A 321 30.54 -102.41 -65.89
CA LEU A 321 29.81 -102.13 -67.14
C LEU A 321 28.97 -100.84 -67.06
N PHE A 322 28.37 -100.52 -65.91
CA PHE A 322 27.66 -99.26 -65.69
C PHE A 322 28.63 -98.06 -65.75
N GLY A 323 29.82 -98.18 -65.16
CA GLY A 323 30.88 -97.16 -65.25
C GLY A 323 31.38 -96.90 -66.68
N GLU A 324 31.25 -97.87 -67.58
CA GLU A 324 31.60 -97.73 -69.00
C GLU A 324 30.41 -97.32 -69.89
N SER A 325 29.17 -97.43 -69.39
CA SER A 325 27.96 -97.11 -70.13
C SER A 325 27.87 -95.63 -70.57
N GLY A 326 28.42 -94.71 -69.77
CA GLY A 326 28.51 -93.28 -70.12
C GLY A 326 29.47 -93.00 -71.28
N ARG A 327 30.57 -93.76 -71.39
CA ARG A 327 31.48 -93.69 -72.54
C ARG A 327 30.82 -94.27 -73.80
N TYR A 328 30.08 -95.37 -73.67
CA TYR A 328 29.34 -95.97 -74.78
C TYR A 328 28.20 -95.08 -75.29
N ALA A 329 27.38 -94.52 -74.39
CA ALA A 329 26.27 -93.64 -74.75
C ALA A 329 26.74 -92.38 -75.48
N LYS A 330 27.78 -91.71 -74.94
CA LYS A 330 28.40 -90.55 -75.56
C LYS A 330 29.02 -90.87 -76.94
N ALA A 331 29.77 -91.98 -77.04
CA ALA A 331 30.37 -92.38 -78.32
C ALA A 331 29.33 -92.75 -79.38
N LYS A 332 28.17 -93.30 -79.01
CA LYS A 332 27.06 -93.61 -79.92
C LYS A 332 26.33 -92.35 -80.39
N GLU A 333 26.21 -91.35 -79.53
CA GLU A 333 25.57 -90.05 -79.84
C GLU A 333 26.46 -89.16 -80.71
N ASP A 334 27.77 -89.16 -80.46
CA ASP A 334 28.75 -88.34 -81.18
C ASP A 334 29.11 -88.92 -82.57
N LEU A 335 28.96 -90.24 -82.81
CA LEU A 335 29.39 -90.92 -84.05
C LEU A 335 28.83 -90.28 -85.35
N PRO A 336 27.53 -89.97 -85.47
CA PRO A 336 26.98 -89.37 -86.69
C PRO A 336 27.42 -87.92 -86.91
N ALA A 337 27.76 -87.20 -85.84
CA ALA A 337 28.28 -85.83 -85.93
C ALA A 337 29.74 -85.84 -86.40
N VAL A 338 30.57 -86.74 -85.83
CA VAL A 338 31.98 -86.90 -86.21
C VAL A 338 32.13 -87.39 -87.65
N ASP A 339 31.28 -88.32 -88.12
CA ASP A 339 31.32 -88.76 -89.52
C ASP A 339 30.92 -87.65 -90.50
N ARG A 340 29.90 -86.84 -90.18
CA ARG A 340 29.55 -85.66 -90.99
C ARG A 340 30.66 -84.61 -91.00
N GLU A 341 31.32 -84.40 -89.86
CA GLU A 341 32.42 -83.44 -89.75
C GLU A 341 33.65 -83.91 -90.54
N ALA A 342 33.98 -85.20 -90.50
CA ALA A 342 35.07 -85.79 -91.28
C ALA A 342 34.83 -85.68 -92.80
N GLU A 343 33.60 -85.90 -93.26
CA GLU A 343 33.25 -85.78 -94.68
C GLU A 343 33.22 -84.32 -95.14
N ALA A 344 32.67 -83.42 -94.32
CA ALA A 344 32.70 -81.98 -94.59
C ALA A 344 34.14 -81.44 -94.67
N MET A 345 35.04 -81.88 -93.77
CA MET A 345 36.45 -81.49 -93.83
C MET A 345 37.17 -82.07 -95.06
N ARG A 346 36.84 -83.29 -95.50
CA ARG A 346 37.36 -83.86 -96.77
C ARG A 346 36.94 -83.03 -97.97
N MET A 347 35.66 -82.72 -98.09
CA MET A 347 35.15 -81.88 -99.19
C MET A 347 35.75 -80.47 -99.17
N ALA A 348 35.94 -79.88 -97.98
CA ALA A 348 36.60 -78.60 -97.82
C ALA A 348 38.08 -78.65 -98.26
N LEU A 349 38.81 -79.71 -97.90
CA LEU A 349 40.20 -79.92 -98.33
C LEU A 349 40.31 -80.10 -99.85
N GLU A 350 39.40 -80.85 -100.49
CA GLU A 350 39.38 -80.97 -101.95
C GLU A 350 39.07 -79.63 -102.65
N THR A 351 38.17 -78.84 -102.08
CA THR A 351 37.82 -77.52 -102.63
C THR A 351 38.98 -76.53 -102.48
N LEU A 352 39.65 -76.53 -101.32
CA LEU A 352 40.84 -75.71 -101.07
C LEU A 352 42.02 -76.15 -101.95
N ALA A 353 42.21 -77.46 -102.16
CA ALA A 353 43.23 -77.99 -103.07
C ALA A 353 43.02 -77.44 -104.49
N ARG A 354 41.79 -77.53 -105.00
CA ARG A 354 41.43 -76.98 -106.32
C ARG A 354 41.67 -75.48 -106.41
N ARG A 355 41.32 -74.70 -105.38
CA ARG A 355 41.56 -73.25 -105.33
C ARG A 355 43.04 -72.88 -105.32
N LEU A 356 43.88 -73.71 -104.72
CA LEU A 356 45.35 -73.55 -104.72
C LEU A 356 46.01 -74.13 -105.99
N GLY A 357 45.22 -74.52 -107.00
CA GLY A 357 45.71 -75.07 -108.27
C GLY A 357 46.20 -76.52 -108.19
N LEU A 358 45.97 -77.22 -107.07
CA LEU A 358 46.40 -78.59 -106.83
C LEU A 358 45.26 -79.56 -107.17
N ARG A 359 45.55 -80.60 -107.97
CA ARG A 359 44.55 -81.56 -108.44
C ARG A 359 44.13 -82.60 -107.40
N GLU A 360 44.89 -82.77 -106.32
CA GLU A 360 44.64 -83.77 -105.29
C GLU A 360 44.84 -83.17 -103.89
N ALA A 361 43.88 -83.37 -102.98
CA ALA A 361 43.92 -82.84 -101.62
C ALA A 361 45.09 -83.35 -100.78
N GLY A 362 45.58 -84.57 -101.06
CA GLY A 362 46.73 -85.16 -100.38
C GLY A 362 48.03 -84.34 -100.54
N LYS A 363 48.15 -83.54 -101.61
CA LYS A 363 49.34 -82.71 -101.89
C LYS A 363 49.33 -81.35 -101.19
N ILE A 364 48.27 -80.99 -100.45
CA ILE A 364 48.25 -79.77 -99.63
C ILE A 364 49.34 -79.83 -98.55
N ARG A 365 49.59 -81.01 -97.96
CA ARG A 365 50.58 -81.19 -96.88
C ARG A 365 52.03 -80.96 -97.33
N SER A 366 52.35 -81.17 -98.62
CA SER A 366 53.70 -80.97 -99.15
C SER A 366 53.98 -79.53 -99.62
N HIS A 367 52.96 -78.67 -99.66
CA HIS A 367 53.07 -77.25 -100.04
C HIS A 367 52.68 -76.31 -98.89
N GLN A 368 52.74 -76.79 -97.66
CA GLN A 368 52.43 -76.00 -96.47
C GLN A 368 53.60 -75.05 -96.16
N PRO A 369 53.36 -73.72 -96.01
CA PRO A 369 54.37 -72.79 -95.53
C PRO A 369 54.90 -73.21 -94.15
N SER A 370 56.15 -72.87 -93.83
CA SER A 370 56.76 -73.24 -92.55
C SER A 370 56.07 -72.57 -91.35
N ASP A 371 56.20 -73.17 -90.16
CA ASP A 371 55.61 -72.61 -88.93
C ASP A 371 56.12 -71.20 -88.61
N ALA A 372 57.34 -70.84 -89.06
CA ALA A 372 57.90 -69.49 -88.94
C ALA A 372 57.18 -68.47 -89.85
N GLU A 373 56.84 -68.85 -91.08
CA GLU A 373 56.11 -67.99 -92.02
C GLU A 373 54.64 -67.82 -91.60
N LEU A 374 54.01 -68.89 -91.10
CA LEU A 374 52.65 -68.83 -90.55
C LEU A 374 52.57 -68.02 -89.25
N ALA A 375 53.61 -68.03 -88.41
CA ALA A 375 53.71 -67.19 -87.22
C ALA A 375 53.85 -65.70 -87.59
N ALA A 376 54.66 -65.37 -88.61
CA ALA A 376 54.81 -64.00 -89.10
C ALA A 376 53.50 -63.45 -89.69
N VAL A 377 52.78 -64.22 -90.51
CA VAL A 377 51.47 -63.81 -91.06
C VAL A 377 50.42 -63.64 -89.94
N ARG A 378 50.39 -64.54 -88.95
CA ARG A 378 49.45 -64.42 -87.81
C ARG A 378 49.77 -63.22 -86.92
N ALA A 379 51.05 -62.86 -86.74
CA ALA A 379 51.44 -61.64 -86.04
C ALA A 379 51.01 -60.39 -86.81
N LEU A 380 51.27 -60.33 -88.12
CA LEU A 380 50.85 -59.22 -88.98
C LEU A 380 49.33 -59.09 -89.07
N CYS A 381 48.57 -60.19 -89.07
CA CYS A 381 47.10 -60.14 -89.00
C CYS A 381 46.58 -59.70 -87.62
N ARG A 382 47.29 -60.01 -86.52
CA ARG A 382 46.94 -59.50 -85.18
C ARG A 382 47.22 -58.01 -85.06
N GLU A 383 48.36 -57.54 -85.55
CA GLU A 383 48.66 -56.10 -85.65
C GLU A 383 47.67 -55.39 -86.57
N GLY A 384 47.35 -55.95 -87.73
CA GLY A 384 46.36 -55.40 -88.66
C GLY A 384 44.96 -55.28 -88.05
N ARG A 385 44.48 -56.30 -87.31
CA ARG A 385 43.19 -56.23 -86.62
C ARG A 385 43.20 -55.30 -85.40
N ALA A 386 44.31 -55.19 -84.68
CA ALA A 386 44.46 -54.21 -83.62
C ALA A 386 44.41 -52.78 -84.18
N ILE A 387 45.10 -52.52 -85.30
CA ILE A 387 45.07 -51.23 -86.00
C ILE A 387 43.69 -50.96 -86.60
N GLU A 388 43.00 -51.95 -87.18
CA GLU A 388 41.61 -51.78 -87.65
C GLU A 388 40.64 -51.45 -86.52
N ALA A 389 40.79 -52.08 -85.35
CA ALA A 389 39.99 -51.77 -84.17
C ALA A 389 40.31 -50.38 -83.60
N GLU A 390 41.58 -49.98 -83.57
CA GLU A 390 42.02 -48.63 -83.16
C GLU A 390 41.51 -47.56 -84.14
N VAL A 391 41.59 -47.82 -85.45
CA VAL A 391 41.07 -46.93 -86.51
C VAL A 391 39.56 -46.87 -86.50
N ALA A 392 38.85 -47.98 -86.23
CA ALA A 392 37.40 -47.97 -86.08
C ALA A 392 36.98 -47.14 -84.88
N ARG A 393 37.65 -47.29 -83.73
CA ARG A 393 37.40 -46.50 -82.52
C ARG A 393 37.70 -45.01 -82.72
N LEU A 394 38.84 -44.67 -83.34
CA LEU A 394 39.19 -43.28 -83.67
C LEU A 394 38.30 -42.68 -84.78
N LYS A 395 37.76 -43.48 -85.71
CA LYS A 395 36.74 -43.03 -86.68
C LYS A 395 35.39 -42.81 -86.03
N GLU A 396 35.02 -43.62 -85.03
CA GLU A 396 33.77 -43.47 -84.28
C GLU A 396 33.82 -42.26 -83.36
N ASP A 397 34.96 -42.02 -82.70
CA ASP A 397 35.21 -40.81 -81.91
C ASP A 397 35.28 -39.56 -82.82
N HIS A 398 35.97 -39.62 -83.97
CA HIS A 398 35.98 -38.53 -84.94
C HIS A 398 34.60 -38.27 -85.58
N ALA A 399 33.78 -39.30 -85.78
CA ALA A 399 32.40 -39.17 -86.26
C ALA A 399 31.49 -38.56 -85.19
N ARG A 400 31.64 -38.92 -83.90
CA ARG A 400 30.92 -38.30 -82.78
C ARG A 400 31.31 -36.84 -82.59
N GLU A 401 32.59 -36.49 -82.72
CA GLU A 401 33.06 -35.10 -82.68
C GLU A 401 32.54 -34.28 -83.89
N ARG A 402 32.51 -34.87 -85.10
CA ARG A 402 31.89 -34.22 -86.28
C ARG A 402 30.38 -34.10 -86.17
N GLN A 403 29.70 -35.08 -85.60
CA GLN A 403 28.24 -35.04 -85.37
C GLN A 403 27.89 -33.95 -84.34
N SER A 404 28.69 -33.80 -83.29
CA SER A 404 28.54 -32.69 -82.32
C SER A 404 28.82 -31.32 -82.94
N GLN A 405 29.77 -31.18 -83.88
CA GLN A 405 29.99 -29.93 -84.62
C GLN A 405 28.90 -29.63 -85.66
N HIS A 406 28.28 -30.66 -86.26
CA HIS A 406 27.20 -30.49 -87.25
C HIS A 406 25.84 -30.18 -86.60
N VAL A 407 25.58 -30.73 -85.39
CA VAL A 407 24.39 -30.43 -84.58
C VAL A 407 24.44 -29.01 -84.00
N LEU A 408 25.60 -28.55 -83.50
CA LEU A 408 25.80 -27.16 -83.04
C LEU A 408 25.77 -26.11 -84.18
N GLN A 409 26.05 -26.48 -85.42
CA GLN A 409 25.93 -25.58 -86.59
C GLN A 409 24.54 -25.59 -87.23
N GLN A 410 23.73 -26.63 -87.05
CA GLN A 410 22.35 -26.68 -87.54
C GLN A 410 21.32 -26.14 -86.52
N GLU A 411 21.61 -26.16 -85.22
CA GLU A 411 20.78 -25.53 -84.17
C GLU A 411 20.98 -24.00 -84.04
N GLN A 412 22.01 -23.41 -84.67
CA GLN A 412 22.21 -21.95 -84.71
C GLN A 412 21.53 -21.24 -85.90
N VAL A 413 20.92 -21.96 -86.86
CA VAL A 413 20.40 -21.35 -88.10
C VAL A 413 18.89 -21.53 -88.33
N ALA A 414 18.20 -22.50 -87.69
CA ALA A 414 16.80 -22.76 -88.04
C ALA A 414 15.75 -22.26 -87.03
N HIS A 415 15.83 -22.60 -85.74
CA HIS A 415 14.78 -22.21 -84.78
C HIS A 415 15.36 -22.15 -83.36
N GLY A 416 15.34 -20.95 -82.77
CA GLY A 416 15.66 -20.74 -81.37
C GLY A 416 14.76 -21.58 -80.47
N GLY A 417 15.30 -22.74 -80.07
CA GLY A 417 14.89 -23.62 -78.98
C GLY A 417 13.51 -24.28 -79.11
N PRO A 418 13.46 -25.62 -79.08
CA PRO A 418 12.32 -26.31 -78.46
C PRO A 418 12.75 -27.56 -77.66
N PRO A 419 11.82 -28.32 -77.06
CA PRO A 419 10.97 -28.04 -75.90
C PRO A 419 11.32 -28.95 -74.69
N ILE A 420 10.95 -28.59 -73.46
CA ILE A 420 11.29 -29.36 -72.23
C ILE A 420 10.15 -30.33 -71.86
N GLU A 421 10.49 -31.59 -71.59
CA GLU A 421 9.58 -32.63 -71.07
C GLU A 421 9.19 -32.41 -69.59
N PRO A 422 7.91 -32.51 -69.20
CA PRO A 422 7.42 -32.14 -67.86
C PRO A 422 7.54 -33.24 -66.77
N GLU A 423 8.00 -34.44 -67.09
CA GLU A 423 8.07 -35.56 -66.13
C GLU A 423 9.08 -35.35 -64.98
N PRO A 424 10.31 -34.85 -65.22
CA PRO A 424 11.29 -34.61 -64.16
C PRO A 424 10.86 -33.55 -63.15
N LEU A 425 9.94 -32.65 -63.52
CA LEU A 425 9.42 -31.60 -62.65
C LEU A 425 8.34 -32.11 -61.69
N ARG A 426 7.57 -33.14 -62.08
CA ARG A 426 6.56 -33.77 -61.21
C ARG A 426 7.19 -34.64 -60.13
N GLU A 427 8.24 -35.39 -60.45
CA GLU A 427 8.98 -36.17 -59.45
C GLU A 427 9.66 -35.28 -58.41
N ARG A 428 10.19 -34.12 -58.81
CA ARG A 428 10.77 -33.14 -57.89
C ARG A 428 9.75 -32.49 -56.95
N LEU A 429 8.51 -32.28 -57.41
CA LEU A 429 7.43 -31.78 -56.55
C LEU A 429 6.95 -32.85 -55.55
N ALA A 430 6.83 -34.10 -55.98
CA ALA A 430 6.47 -35.21 -55.10
C ALA A 430 7.52 -35.46 -54.02
N ALA A 431 8.81 -35.38 -54.36
CA ALA A 431 9.91 -35.47 -53.40
C ALA A 431 9.95 -34.28 -52.41
N ALA A 432 9.43 -33.11 -52.80
CA ALA A 432 9.40 -31.90 -51.95
C ALA A 432 8.14 -31.78 -51.08
N ALA A 433 7.09 -32.58 -51.33
CA ALA A 433 5.82 -32.53 -50.59
C ALA A 433 5.96 -32.68 -49.06
N PRO A 434 6.82 -33.57 -48.51
CA PRO A 434 7.02 -33.67 -47.05
C PRO A 434 7.68 -32.42 -46.46
N VAL A 435 8.52 -31.73 -47.23
CA VAL A 435 9.18 -30.48 -46.80
C VAL A 435 8.19 -29.32 -46.80
N LEU A 436 7.31 -29.27 -47.80
CA LEU A 436 6.22 -28.28 -47.87
C LEU A 436 5.22 -28.47 -46.72
N GLN A 437 4.85 -29.71 -46.38
CA GLN A 437 3.98 -30.00 -45.24
C GLN A 437 4.62 -29.61 -43.89
N ARG A 438 5.93 -29.78 -43.73
CA ARG A 438 6.67 -29.29 -42.55
C ARG A 438 6.74 -27.76 -42.47
N LEU A 439 6.79 -27.08 -43.63
CA LEU A 439 6.74 -25.62 -43.68
C LEU A 439 5.36 -25.07 -43.28
N GLU A 440 4.27 -25.76 -43.62
CA GLU A 440 2.92 -25.43 -43.14
C GLU A 440 2.81 -25.63 -41.62
N GLN A 441 3.32 -26.75 -41.09
CA GLN A 441 3.35 -26.99 -39.64
C GLN A 441 4.17 -25.94 -38.88
N ARG A 442 5.22 -25.37 -39.48
CA ARG A 442 5.99 -24.28 -38.88
C ARG A 442 5.13 -23.04 -38.61
N VAL A 443 4.22 -22.70 -39.52
CA VAL A 443 3.34 -21.52 -39.35
C VAL A 443 2.42 -21.66 -38.14
N GLU A 444 2.03 -22.89 -37.78
CA GLU A 444 1.23 -23.17 -36.59
C GLU A 444 2.06 -23.24 -35.30
N ILE A 445 3.29 -23.76 -35.37
CA ILE A 445 4.16 -23.98 -34.21
C ILE A 445 4.88 -22.69 -33.76
N GLU A 446 5.28 -21.81 -34.68
CA GLU A 446 6.01 -20.58 -34.39
C GLU A 446 5.29 -19.66 -33.37
N PRO A 447 3.98 -19.35 -33.50
CA PRO A 447 3.29 -18.52 -32.50
C PRO A 447 3.16 -19.21 -31.13
N ALA A 448 3.07 -20.54 -31.09
CA ALA A 448 3.05 -21.29 -29.84
C ALA A 448 4.41 -21.21 -29.12
N ILE A 449 5.51 -21.34 -29.86
CA ILE A 449 6.87 -21.13 -29.33
C ILE A 449 7.04 -19.69 -28.83
N GLU A 450 6.54 -18.69 -29.57
CA GLU A 450 6.64 -17.28 -29.16
C GLU A 450 5.81 -16.99 -27.89
N ALA A 451 4.62 -17.59 -27.76
CA ALA A 451 3.80 -17.47 -26.57
C ALA A 451 4.47 -18.11 -25.33
N GLU A 452 4.98 -19.34 -25.47
CA GLU A 452 5.65 -20.06 -24.38
C GLU A 452 6.97 -19.39 -23.96
N THR A 453 7.75 -18.89 -24.92
CA THR A 453 8.98 -18.13 -24.61
C THR A 453 8.68 -16.82 -23.90
N LYS A 454 7.61 -16.09 -24.26
CA LYS A 454 7.15 -14.91 -23.52
C LYS A 454 6.68 -15.28 -22.11
N ALA A 455 5.92 -16.35 -21.95
CA ALA A 455 5.44 -16.83 -20.65
C ALA A 455 6.61 -17.20 -19.72
N LEU A 456 7.61 -17.93 -20.23
CA LEU A 456 8.84 -18.28 -19.51
C LEU A 456 9.65 -17.03 -19.11
N ALA A 457 9.76 -16.05 -20.00
CA ALA A 457 10.44 -14.77 -19.73
C ALA A 457 9.70 -13.88 -18.71
N GLU A 458 8.38 -14.03 -18.57
CA GLU A 458 7.62 -13.37 -17.53
C GLU A 458 7.75 -14.09 -16.18
N ALA A 459 7.67 -15.41 -16.17
CA ALA A 459 7.80 -16.23 -14.96
C ALA A 459 9.17 -16.05 -14.29
N THR A 460 10.25 -15.99 -15.07
CA THR A 460 11.63 -15.74 -14.57
C THR A 460 11.82 -14.37 -13.96
N ARG A 461 11.14 -13.34 -14.48
CA ARG A 461 11.14 -11.98 -13.91
C ARG A 461 10.35 -11.88 -12.59
N ARG A 462 9.38 -12.77 -12.37
CA ARG A 462 8.59 -12.83 -11.13
C ARG A 462 9.31 -13.52 -9.97
N LEU A 463 10.39 -14.26 -10.24
CA LEU A 463 11.22 -14.85 -9.20
C LEU A 463 12.03 -13.77 -8.48
N SER A 464 12.33 -14.00 -7.20
CA SER A 464 13.11 -13.08 -6.36
C SER A 464 14.32 -13.82 -5.77
N PRO A 465 15.56 -13.49 -6.17
CA PRO A 465 15.93 -12.49 -7.18
C PRO A 465 15.52 -12.91 -8.61
N SER A 466 15.35 -11.93 -9.51
CA SER A 466 14.99 -12.18 -10.90
C SER A 466 16.10 -12.95 -11.62
N ILE A 467 15.73 -13.95 -12.41
CA ILE A 467 16.70 -14.81 -13.10
C ILE A 467 16.91 -14.28 -14.52
N ALA A 468 18.16 -14.00 -14.88
CA ALA A 468 18.52 -13.43 -16.18
C ALA A 468 18.61 -14.49 -17.31
N SER A 469 18.96 -15.74 -16.98
CA SER A 469 19.11 -16.83 -17.94
C SER A 469 18.49 -18.14 -17.41
N LEU A 470 17.60 -18.74 -18.18
CA LEU A 470 17.01 -20.05 -17.89
C LEU A 470 18.02 -21.18 -18.02
N ASP A 471 18.96 -21.06 -18.96
CA ASP A 471 19.99 -22.09 -19.19
C ASP A 471 20.98 -22.16 -18.01
N GLU A 472 21.32 -21.00 -17.41
CA GLU A 472 22.14 -20.94 -16.20
C GLU A 472 21.41 -21.54 -14.99
N LEU A 473 20.09 -21.35 -14.90
CA LEU A 473 19.26 -21.97 -13.86
C LEU A 473 19.15 -23.48 -14.04
N ALA A 474 18.97 -23.96 -15.28
CA ALA A 474 18.87 -25.38 -15.57
C ALA A 474 20.19 -26.13 -15.30
N GLY A 475 21.33 -25.43 -15.47
CA GLY A 475 22.66 -25.95 -15.14
C GLY A 475 23.08 -25.78 -13.67
N ALA A 476 22.33 -25.01 -12.87
CA ALA A 476 22.63 -24.84 -11.45
C ALA A 476 22.35 -26.12 -10.65
N SER A 477 23.26 -26.44 -9.73
CA SER A 477 23.06 -27.55 -8.81
C SER A 477 21.92 -27.23 -7.85
N LEU A 478 20.88 -28.06 -7.88
CA LEU A 478 19.77 -27.93 -6.94
C LEU A 478 20.26 -28.23 -5.51
N PRO A 479 19.85 -27.43 -4.51
CA PRO A 479 20.24 -27.68 -3.13
C PRO A 479 19.72 -29.04 -2.66
N SER A 480 20.47 -29.68 -1.76
CA SER A 480 20.06 -30.96 -1.17
C SER A 480 18.73 -30.82 -0.41
N LEU A 481 17.98 -31.91 -0.30
CA LEU A 481 16.72 -31.93 0.47
C LEU A 481 16.93 -31.49 1.93
N GLU A 482 18.08 -31.79 2.52
CA GLU A 482 18.46 -31.31 3.87
C GLU A 482 18.64 -29.79 3.91
N THR A 483 19.27 -29.20 2.89
CA THR A 483 19.43 -27.74 2.77
C THR A 483 18.08 -27.06 2.63
N ILE A 484 17.17 -27.60 1.81
CA ILE A 484 15.80 -27.10 1.65
C ILE A 484 15.03 -27.19 2.98
N ALA A 485 15.13 -28.31 3.70
CA ALA A 485 14.48 -28.48 5.00
C ALA A 485 15.00 -27.48 6.05
N ARG A 486 16.32 -27.25 6.10
CA ARG A 486 16.94 -26.26 7.00
C ARG A 486 16.43 -24.85 6.72
N PHE A 487 16.50 -24.39 5.46
CA PHE A 487 16.03 -23.05 5.09
C PHE A 487 14.51 -22.89 5.31
N ARG A 488 13.72 -23.95 5.13
CA ARG A 488 12.29 -23.92 5.46
C ARG A 488 12.05 -23.69 6.95
N MET A 489 12.80 -24.38 7.81
CA MET A 489 12.73 -24.17 9.27
C MET A 489 13.19 -22.76 9.66
N GLU A 490 14.26 -22.24 9.04
CA GLU A 490 14.74 -20.87 9.27
C GLU A 490 13.71 -19.83 8.81
N HIS A 491 13.09 -20.01 7.64
CA HIS A 491 12.03 -19.11 7.14
C HIS A 491 10.79 -19.14 8.04
N ASP A 492 10.37 -20.32 8.50
CA ASP A 492 9.25 -20.44 9.45
C ASP A 492 9.59 -19.77 10.81
N ALA A 493 10.85 -19.85 11.25
CA ALA A 493 11.32 -19.15 12.45
C ALA A 493 11.33 -17.63 12.26
N PHE A 494 11.82 -17.14 11.12
CA PHE A 494 11.79 -15.71 10.78
C PHE A 494 10.36 -15.18 10.64
N ALA A 495 9.45 -15.94 10.03
CA ALA A 495 8.05 -15.57 9.92
C ALA A 495 7.40 -15.41 11.30
N LYS A 496 7.61 -16.37 12.21
CA LYS A 496 7.14 -16.29 13.59
C LYS A 496 7.74 -15.11 14.37
N ALA A 497 9.03 -14.84 14.16
CA ALA A 497 9.69 -13.69 14.80
C ALA A 497 9.14 -12.36 14.28
N LEU A 498 8.85 -12.26 12.98
CA LEU A 498 8.25 -11.09 12.36
C LEU A 498 6.82 -10.85 12.86
N ASP A 499 6.02 -11.90 12.97
CA ASP A 499 4.65 -11.79 13.48
C ASP A 499 4.65 -11.36 14.95
N ARG A 500 5.55 -11.92 15.78
CA ARG A 500 5.73 -11.48 17.16
C ARG A 500 6.15 -10.02 17.27
N ALA A 501 7.11 -9.57 16.45
CA ALA A 501 7.54 -8.18 16.44
C ALA A 501 6.42 -7.22 16.01
N ARG A 502 5.54 -7.66 15.09
CA ARG A 502 4.34 -6.88 14.70
C ARG A 502 3.32 -6.81 15.84
N GLU A 503 3.08 -7.90 16.54
CA GLU A 503 2.20 -7.92 17.71
C GLU A 503 2.72 -6.99 18.82
N GLU A 504 4.03 -7.03 19.10
CA GLU A 504 4.70 -6.14 20.05
C GLU A 504 4.60 -4.67 19.62
N ALA A 505 4.76 -4.36 18.33
CA ALA A 505 4.59 -3.00 17.81
C ALA A 505 3.15 -2.49 17.97
N VAL A 506 2.14 -3.31 17.64
CA VAL A 506 0.73 -2.96 17.82
C VAL A 506 0.38 -2.78 19.31
N ALA A 507 0.94 -3.59 20.19
CA ALA A 507 0.76 -3.44 21.62
C ALA A 507 1.36 -2.11 22.13
N ALA A 508 2.57 -1.78 21.70
CA ALA A 508 3.23 -0.52 22.05
C ALA A 508 2.48 0.70 21.50
N GLU A 509 1.95 0.64 20.27
CA GLU A 509 1.11 1.71 19.71
C GLU A 509 -0.17 1.94 20.52
N ARG A 510 -0.81 0.86 20.99
CA ARG A 510 -1.98 0.96 21.88
C ARG A 510 -1.62 1.59 23.22
N GLU A 511 -0.52 1.16 23.82
CA GLU A 511 -0.03 1.71 25.10
C GLU A 511 0.31 3.20 24.96
N CYS A 512 0.98 3.61 23.87
CA CYS A 512 1.20 5.02 23.56
C CYS A 512 -0.12 5.79 23.46
N GLY A 513 -1.11 5.26 22.74
CA GLY A 513 -2.42 5.91 22.64
C GLY A 513 -3.15 6.02 23.97
N GLU A 514 -3.07 5.01 24.84
CA GLU A 514 -3.62 5.07 26.20
C GLU A 514 -2.92 6.12 27.07
N ILE A 515 -1.58 6.21 26.97
CA ILE A 515 -0.78 7.22 27.66
C ILE A 515 -1.09 8.62 27.15
N GLU A 516 -1.25 8.82 25.83
CA GLU A 516 -1.64 10.11 25.24
C GLU A 516 -3.01 10.55 25.73
N ILE A 517 -4.00 9.65 25.77
CA ILE A 517 -5.33 9.95 26.33
C ILE A 517 -5.25 10.26 27.83
N ALA A 518 -4.38 9.56 28.58
CA ALA A 518 -4.15 9.86 29.99
C ALA A 518 -3.50 11.24 30.17
N LEU A 519 -2.53 11.60 29.34
CA LEU A 519 -1.88 12.91 29.33
C LEU A 519 -2.88 14.02 28.99
N GLU A 520 -3.71 13.87 27.96
CA GLU A 520 -4.76 14.83 27.61
C GLU A 520 -5.78 15.02 28.75
N LYS A 521 -6.10 13.97 29.52
CA LYS A 521 -6.98 14.09 30.69
C LYS A 521 -6.34 14.88 31.82
N VAL A 522 -5.03 14.76 32.01
CA VAL A 522 -4.28 15.53 33.00
C VAL A 522 -4.15 16.99 32.55
N GLU A 523 -3.78 17.24 31.28
CA GLU A 523 -3.66 18.58 30.70
C GLU A 523 -5.01 19.31 30.58
N GLY A 524 -6.09 18.59 30.29
CA GLY A 524 -7.44 19.14 30.15
C GLY A 524 -8.03 19.65 31.48
N ALA A 525 -7.46 19.27 32.63
CA ALA A 525 -7.91 19.72 33.94
C ALA A 525 -7.15 20.95 34.47
N ARG A 526 -5.87 21.13 34.08
CA ARG A 526 -5.00 22.30 34.34
C ARG A 526 -3.66 22.08 33.60
N ALA A 527 -3.00 23.17 33.18
CA ALA A 527 -1.66 23.08 32.61
C ALA A 527 -0.68 22.58 33.69
N VAL A 528 -0.07 21.42 33.50
CA VAL A 528 0.92 20.85 34.43
C VAL A 528 2.12 21.81 34.52
N PRO A 529 2.48 22.33 35.70
CA PRO A 529 3.60 23.25 35.84
C PRO A 529 4.91 22.52 35.54
N SER A 530 5.53 22.82 34.39
CA SER A 530 6.87 22.29 34.11
C SER A 530 7.93 23.03 34.94
N MET A 531 9.00 22.32 35.30
CA MET A 531 10.15 22.94 35.99
C MET A 531 10.74 24.10 35.17
N GLU A 532 10.67 24.03 33.84
CA GLU A 532 11.06 25.11 32.94
C GLU A 532 10.12 26.33 33.03
N ALA A 533 8.81 26.11 33.11
CA ALA A 533 7.83 27.18 33.26
C ALA A 533 7.99 27.92 34.60
N LEU A 534 8.24 27.18 35.69
CA LEU A 534 8.54 27.75 37.00
C LEU A 534 9.86 28.54 37.00
N ALA A 535 10.92 28.00 36.38
CA ALA A 535 12.19 28.71 36.24
C ALA A 535 12.03 30.01 35.44
N ALA A 536 11.28 29.98 34.33
CA ALA A 536 11.00 31.17 33.52
C ALA A 536 10.18 32.22 34.28
N ALA A 537 9.20 31.79 35.08
CA ALA A 537 8.41 32.69 35.93
C ALA A 537 9.28 33.35 37.01
N ARG A 538 10.18 32.59 37.66
CA ARG A 538 11.14 33.12 38.64
C ARG A 538 12.11 34.13 38.02
N THR A 539 12.63 33.86 36.82
CA THR A 539 13.51 34.80 36.11
C THR A 539 12.79 36.11 35.74
N ARG A 540 11.53 36.05 35.29
CA ARG A 540 10.72 37.24 35.04
C ARG A 540 10.49 38.05 36.33
N ARG A 541 10.17 37.37 37.43
CA ARG A 541 10.03 38.00 38.75
C ARG A 541 11.32 38.68 39.19
N GLU A 542 12.46 38.00 39.08
CA GLU A 542 13.77 38.51 39.51
C GLU A 542 14.19 39.73 38.67
N SER A 543 14.03 39.68 37.35
CA SER A 543 14.30 40.83 36.48
C SER A 543 13.41 42.04 36.76
N SER A 544 12.13 41.83 37.09
CA SER A 544 11.24 42.92 37.53
C SER A 544 11.64 43.49 38.88
N TRP A 545 12.11 42.64 39.80
CA TRP A 545 12.66 43.06 41.09
C TRP A 545 13.93 43.88 40.93
N GLU A 546 14.88 43.44 40.11
CA GLU A 546 16.12 44.18 39.81
C GLU A 546 15.82 45.57 39.24
N ARG A 547 14.84 45.66 38.34
CA ARG A 547 14.39 46.94 37.77
C ARG A 547 13.80 47.87 38.84
N LEU A 548 12.98 47.35 39.75
CA LEU A 548 12.42 48.11 40.88
C LEU A 548 13.49 48.50 41.91
N ARG A 549 14.43 47.60 42.20
CA ARG A 549 15.56 47.82 43.11
C ARG A 549 16.47 48.93 42.59
N ALA A 550 16.81 48.92 41.30
CA ALA A 550 17.57 49.99 40.68
C ALA A 550 16.86 51.35 40.83
N ALA A 551 15.54 51.38 40.66
CA ALA A 551 14.71 52.58 40.88
C ALA A 551 14.78 53.12 42.32
N LEU A 552 14.74 52.21 43.30
CA LEU A 552 14.78 52.54 44.73
C LEU A 552 16.13 53.11 45.18
N PHE A 553 17.22 52.73 44.50
CA PHE A 553 18.59 53.18 44.81
C PHE A 553 19.15 54.22 43.84
N GLY A 554 18.30 54.90 43.06
CA GLY A 554 18.65 56.13 42.35
C GLY A 554 18.63 56.10 40.81
N ALA A 555 18.12 55.03 40.18
CA ALA A 555 17.87 55.04 38.73
C ALA A 555 16.57 55.80 38.40
N GLU A 556 16.59 56.62 37.35
CA GLU A 556 15.40 57.35 36.89
C GLU A 556 14.37 56.39 36.28
N LEU A 557 13.26 56.21 37.00
CA LEU A 557 12.04 55.59 36.49
C LEU A 557 10.90 56.60 36.68
N ALA A 558 10.23 56.94 35.58
CA ALA A 558 9.07 57.83 35.60
C ALA A 558 7.99 57.28 36.54
N GLU A 559 7.25 58.16 37.21
CA GLU A 559 6.30 57.78 38.27
C GLU A 559 5.22 56.80 37.77
N ILE A 560 4.77 56.96 36.53
CA ILE A 560 3.82 56.07 35.83
C ILE A 560 4.45 54.69 35.54
N GLU A 561 5.73 54.65 35.19
CA GLU A 561 6.45 53.40 34.94
C GLU A 561 6.75 52.64 36.24
N ARG A 562 6.92 53.37 37.36
CA ARG A 562 7.11 52.78 38.69
C ARG A 562 5.86 52.05 39.16
N ALA A 563 4.69 52.66 39.01
CA ALA A 563 3.41 52.01 39.35
C ALA A 563 3.16 50.76 38.49
N SER A 564 3.45 50.84 37.19
CA SER A 564 3.34 49.69 36.26
C SER A 564 4.33 48.57 36.60
N ALA A 565 5.57 48.91 36.96
CA ALA A 565 6.60 47.95 37.34
C ALA A 565 6.25 47.23 38.66
N VAL A 566 5.68 47.93 39.64
CA VAL A 566 5.19 47.32 40.90
C VAL A 566 4.05 46.34 40.61
N ALA A 567 3.04 46.75 39.85
CA ALA A 567 1.92 45.88 39.48
C ALA A 567 2.35 44.69 38.60
N ALA A 568 3.41 44.84 37.79
CA ALA A 568 4.00 43.73 37.04
C ALA A 568 4.74 42.75 37.96
N PHE A 569 5.51 43.26 38.92
CA PHE A 569 6.23 42.45 39.90
C PHE A 569 5.26 41.65 40.79
N GLU A 570 4.23 42.29 41.36
CA GLU A 570 3.22 41.63 42.21
C GLU A 570 2.50 40.50 41.46
N ARG A 571 2.16 40.71 40.19
CA ARG A 571 1.58 39.66 39.34
C ARG A 571 2.55 38.51 39.08
N GLN A 572 3.82 38.81 38.84
CA GLN A 572 4.84 37.78 38.58
C GLN A 572 5.22 37.00 39.84
N VAL A 573 5.15 37.62 41.03
CA VAL A 573 5.26 36.93 42.32
C VAL A 573 4.09 35.95 42.47
N ALA A 574 2.85 36.43 42.33
CA ALA A 574 1.66 35.59 42.42
C ALA A 574 1.62 34.46 41.37
N GLU A 575 2.20 34.67 40.19
CA GLU A 575 2.34 33.64 39.16
C GLU A 575 3.41 32.60 39.53
N ALA A 576 4.58 33.03 40.00
CA ALA A 576 5.66 32.13 40.39
C ALA A 576 5.30 31.30 41.64
N ASP A 577 4.58 31.89 42.60
CA ASP A 577 4.11 31.21 43.80
C ASP A 577 3.01 30.20 43.44
N ARG A 578 2.05 30.57 42.60
CA ARG A 578 1.03 29.64 42.10
C ARG A 578 1.64 28.43 41.38
N LEU A 579 2.58 28.66 40.46
CA LEU A 579 3.25 27.57 39.74
C LEU A 579 4.09 26.69 40.68
N ALA A 580 4.65 27.23 41.77
CA ALA A 580 5.38 26.47 42.77
C ALA A 580 4.45 25.64 43.67
N ASP A 581 3.32 26.22 44.09
CA ASP A 581 2.30 25.54 44.90
C ASP A 581 1.60 24.43 44.10
N GLU A 582 1.31 24.67 42.82
CA GLU A 582 0.75 23.65 41.91
C GLU A 582 1.76 22.53 41.64
N ALA A 583 3.05 22.83 41.47
CA ALA A 583 4.10 21.81 41.32
C ALA A 583 4.30 20.94 42.58
N LEU A 584 3.98 21.48 43.77
CA LEU A 584 4.01 20.74 45.04
C LEU A 584 2.72 19.97 45.32
N GLY A 585 1.60 20.35 44.72
CA GLY A 585 0.30 19.69 44.87
C GLY A 585 0.14 18.41 44.04
N ASP A 586 0.91 18.28 42.95
CA ASP A 586 0.91 17.12 42.04
C ASP A 586 2.09 16.13 42.27
N ALA A 587 2.97 16.40 43.25
CA ALA A 587 4.06 15.52 43.68
C ALA A 587 3.62 14.63 44.86
#